data_AF-A0A1B1MKK7-F1
#
_entry.id   AF-A0A1B1MKK7-F1
#
_cell.length_a   1.000
_cell.length_b   1.000
_cell.length_c   1.000
_cell.angle_alpha   90.00
_cell.angle_beta   90.00
_cell.angle_gamma   90.00
#
_symmetry.space_group_name_H-M   'P 1'
#
loop_
_entity.id
_entity.type
_entity.pdbx_description
1 polymer ?
#
loop_
_entity_poly.entity_id
_entity_poly.type
_entity_poly.pdbx_seq_one_letter_code
_entity_poly.pdbx_strand_id
1 'polypeptide(L)'
;MPGGYPNLMNEHDERGTTMTGVDPSRLDDQQLMKELETIHRTRHDTLLHGSNDALRTHNDRMARLEGEYLRRHPRRPVSTGRTREGARDRACGESTTPRT
;
A
#
# COMPACT_ATOMS: atom_id res chain seq x y z
N MET A 1 -4.97 43.71 17.77
CA MET A 1 -4.20 42.50 17.43
C MET A 1 -3.49 42.07 18.70
N PRO A 2 -3.73 40.84 19.18
CA PRO A 2 -2.98 39.68 18.68
C PRO A 2 -3.89 38.53 18.26
N GLY A 3 -3.55 37.92 17.12
CA GLY A 3 -4.21 36.75 16.59
C GLY A 3 -3.84 35.51 17.40
N GLY A 4 -4.84 34.91 18.05
CA GLY A 4 -4.79 33.52 18.45
C GLY A 4 -5.42 32.71 17.33
N TYR A 5 -4.60 32.08 16.49
CA TYR A 5 -5.10 30.97 15.69
C TYR A 5 -5.44 29.87 16.70
N PRO A 6 -6.72 29.49 16.89
CA PRO A 6 -7.02 28.34 17.71
C PRO A 6 -6.28 27.16 17.09
N ASN A 7 -5.50 26.45 17.92
CA ASN A 7 -4.85 25.21 17.57
C ASN A 7 -5.82 24.39 16.71
N LEU A 8 -5.47 24.17 15.44
CA LEU A 8 -5.98 23.04 14.71
C LEU A 8 -5.54 21.82 15.52
N MET A 9 -6.39 21.41 16.47
CA MET A 9 -6.44 20.02 16.88
C MET A 9 -6.49 19.24 15.57
N ASN A 10 -5.59 18.29 15.46
CA ASN A 10 -5.31 17.51 14.29
C ASN A 10 -6.57 16.69 13.93
N GLU A 11 -7.59 17.30 13.32
CA GLU A 11 -8.84 16.69 12.80
C GLU A 11 -8.57 15.81 11.58
N HIS A 12 -7.33 15.32 11.45
CA HIS A 12 -6.90 14.34 10.47
C HIS A 12 -6.71 12.95 11.11
N ASP A 13 -6.96 12.79 12.41
CA ASP A 13 -6.82 11.48 13.10
C ASP A 13 -8.08 10.59 12.99
N GLU A 14 -9.22 11.15 12.56
CA GLU A 14 -10.52 10.47 12.65
C GLU A 14 -11.05 9.84 11.34
N ARG A 15 -10.32 9.97 10.22
CA ARG A 15 -10.67 9.30 8.95
C ARG A 15 -9.84 8.03 8.66
N GLY A 16 -8.95 7.62 9.57
CA GLY A 16 -8.06 6.45 9.42
C GLY A 16 -8.30 5.27 10.37
N THR A 17 -9.15 5.44 11.39
CA THR A 17 -9.17 4.57 12.59
C THR A 17 -10.22 3.44 12.55
N THR A 18 -10.57 2.93 11.36
CA THR A 18 -11.32 1.66 11.23
C THR A 18 -10.53 0.59 10.50
N MET A 19 -9.21 0.65 10.61
CA MET A 19 -8.30 -0.42 10.23
C MET A 19 -8.49 -1.55 11.24
N THR A 20 -9.46 -2.43 10.99
CA THR A 20 -9.85 -3.57 11.82
C THR A 20 -8.61 -4.31 12.32
N GLY A 21 -8.23 -4.22 13.60
CA GLY A 21 -7.01 -4.81 14.17
C GLY A 21 -6.99 -6.35 14.21
N VAL A 22 -7.71 -6.99 13.27
CA VAL A 22 -7.88 -8.43 13.15
C VAL A 22 -6.67 -9.02 12.44
N ASP A 23 -6.22 -10.16 12.94
CA ASP A 23 -5.14 -10.93 12.33
C ASP A 23 -5.50 -11.29 10.87
N PRO A 24 -4.60 -11.04 9.91
CA PRO A 24 -4.88 -11.28 8.49
C PRO A 24 -5.20 -12.76 8.19
N SER A 25 -4.66 -13.70 8.95
CA SER A 25 -4.97 -15.13 8.80
C SER A 25 -6.39 -15.48 9.24
N ARG A 26 -7.09 -14.58 9.95
CA ARG A 26 -8.51 -14.72 10.32
C ARG A 26 -9.46 -13.99 9.36
N LEU A 27 -8.93 -13.22 8.41
CA LEU A 27 -9.75 -12.52 7.41
C LEU A 27 -10.19 -13.51 6.33
N ASP A 28 -11.45 -13.42 5.89
CA ASP A 28 -11.89 -14.07 4.66
C ASP A 28 -11.29 -13.37 3.42
N ASP A 29 -11.26 -14.03 2.26
CA ASP A 29 -10.62 -13.47 1.06
C ASP A 29 -11.23 -12.13 0.63
N GLN A 30 -12.55 -11.98 0.73
CA GLN A 30 -13.20 -10.70 0.39
C GLN A 30 -12.76 -9.58 1.35
N GLN A 31 -12.64 -9.90 2.64
CA GLN A 31 -12.22 -8.93 3.65
C GLN A 31 -10.73 -8.61 3.51
N LEU A 32 -9.90 -9.59 3.20
CA LEU A 32 -8.47 -9.41 2.94
C LEU A 32 -8.24 -8.45 1.76
N MET A 33 -8.98 -8.62 0.66
CA MET A 33 -8.90 -7.73 -0.50
C MET A 33 -9.32 -6.30 -0.17
N LYS A 34 -10.40 -6.13 0.60
CA LYS A 34 -10.89 -4.82 1.03
C LYS A 34 -9.92 -4.10 1.97
N GLU A 35 -9.32 -4.84 2.89
CA GLU A 35 -8.29 -4.32 3.80
C GLU A 35 -7.01 -3.95 3.06
N LEU A 36 -6.58 -4.75 2.08
CA LEU A 36 -5.44 -4.43 1.19
C LEU A 36 -5.65 -3.14 0.41
N GLU A 37 -6.83 -2.96 -0.19
CA GLU A 37 -7.16 -1.71 -0.88
C GLU A 37 -7.11 -0.50 0.07
N THR A 38 -7.70 -0.66 1.26
CA THR A 38 -7.78 0.41 2.27
C THR A 38 -6.39 0.80 2.79
N ILE A 39 -5.52 -0.16 3.10
CA ILE A 39 -4.16 0.09 3.61
C ILE A 39 -3.25 0.70 2.55
N HIS A 40 -3.44 0.35 1.27
CA HIS A 40 -2.72 0.98 0.17
C HIS A 40 -3.20 2.41 -0.06
N ARG A 41 -4.51 2.67 0.00
CA ARG A 41 -5.08 4.01 -0.16
C ARG A 41 -4.59 4.98 0.92
N THR A 42 -4.56 4.53 2.17
CA THR A 42 -4.19 5.36 3.33
C THR A 42 -2.68 5.47 3.54
N ARG A 43 -1.86 4.64 2.88
CA ARG A 43 -0.39 4.67 2.99
C ARG A 43 0.20 6.06 2.76
N HIS A 44 -0.26 6.74 1.72
CA HIS A 44 0.31 8.04 1.35
C HIS A 44 0.00 9.11 2.41
N ASP A 45 -1.21 9.07 2.95
CA ASP A 45 -1.62 9.97 4.03
C ASP A 45 -0.82 9.72 5.31
N THR A 46 -0.64 8.46 5.71
CA THR A 46 0.21 8.10 6.86
C THR A 46 1.67 8.47 6.65
N LEU A 47 2.17 8.41 5.41
CA LEU A 47 3.54 8.82 5.08
C LEU A 47 3.75 10.34 5.23
N LEU A 48 2.75 11.16 4.86
CA LEU A 48 2.86 12.61 4.88
C LEU A 48 2.52 13.21 6.25
N HIS A 49 1.52 12.67 6.92
CA HIS A 49 0.91 13.27 8.10
C HIS A 49 1.04 12.40 9.37
N GLY A 50 1.42 11.13 9.23
CA GLY A 50 1.56 10.21 10.34
C GLY A 50 2.86 10.41 11.12
N SER A 51 2.82 10.03 12.41
CA SER A 51 4.04 9.93 13.22
C SER A 51 4.93 8.77 12.76
N ASN A 52 6.21 8.79 13.13
CA ASN A 52 7.13 7.67 12.81
C ASN A 52 6.64 6.33 13.38
N ASP A 53 5.99 6.34 14.53
CA ASP A 53 5.43 5.13 15.15
C ASP A 53 4.17 4.64 14.42
N ALA A 54 3.29 5.56 14.03
CA ALA A 54 2.14 5.25 13.18
C ALA A 54 2.56 4.67 11.84
N LEU A 55 3.58 5.25 11.19
CA LEU A 55 4.14 4.76 9.94
C LEU A 55 4.76 3.37 10.08
N ARG A 56 5.48 3.10 11.17
CA ARG A 56 6.03 1.77 11.46
C ARG A 56 4.93 0.73 11.58
N THR A 57 3.93 1.01 12.42
CA THR A 57 2.78 0.12 12.62
C THR A 57 2.02 -0.14 11.33
N HIS A 58 1.85 0.90 10.50
CA HIS A 58 1.23 0.80 9.19
C HIS A 58 2.01 -0.10 8.23
N ASN A 59 3.33 0.05 8.18
CA ASN A 59 4.22 -0.78 7.35
C ASN A 59 4.18 -2.25 7.78
N ASP A 60 4.24 -2.52 9.09
CA ASP A 60 4.20 -3.88 9.62
C ASP A 60 2.87 -4.56 9.28
N ARG A 61 1.76 -3.83 9.41
CA ARG A 61 0.43 -4.34 9.05
C ARG A 61 0.31 -4.61 7.55
N MET A 62 0.81 -3.70 6.71
CA MET A 62 0.84 -3.88 5.26
C MET A 62 1.60 -5.13 4.84
N ALA A 63 2.78 -5.35 5.42
CA ALA A 63 3.58 -6.54 5.16
C ALA A 63 2.85 -7.83 5.55
N ARG A 64 2.11 -7.83 6.67
CA ARG A 64 1.33 -9.01 7.10
C ARG A 64 0.17 -9.30 6.15
N LEU A 65 -0.59 -8.30 5.72
CA LEU A 65 -1.70 -8.48 4.76
C LEU A 65 -1.20 -8.95 3.39
N GLU A 66 -0.11 -8.36 2.89
CA GLU A 66 0.51 -8.77 1.62
C GLU A 66 1.06 -10.20 1.70
N GLY A 67 1.68 -10.56 2.82
CA GLY A 67 2.18 -11.91 3.08
C GLY A 67 1.07 -12.96 3.07
N GLU A 68 -0.06 -12.68 3.74
CA GLU A 68 -1.23 -13.57 3.72
C GLU A 68 -1.79 -13.72 2.31
N TYR A 69 -1.92 -12.63 1.56
CA TYR A 69 -2.38 -12.66 0.18
C TYR A 69 -1.47 -13.51 -0.72
N LEU A 70 -0.15 -13.37 -0.59
CA LEU A 70 0.79 -14.20 -1.34
C LEU A 70 0.72 -15.68 -0.95
N ARG A 71 0.48 -15.99 0.33
CA ARG A 71 0.28 -17.37 0.80
C ARG A 71 -0.99 -18.00 0.21
N ARG A 72 -2.10 -17.26 0.14
CA ARG A 72 -3.38 -17.76 -0.42
C ARG A 72 -3.40 -17.82 -1.94
N HIS A 73 -2.62 -16.96 -2.60
CA HIS A 73 -2.57 -16.87 -4.06
C HIS A 73 -1.17 -17.21 -4.62
N PRO A 74 -0.66 -18.44 -4.44
CA PRO A 74 0.67 -18.83 -4.90
C PRO A 74 0.78 -18.85 -6.44
N ARG A 75 -0.35 -18.92 -7.16
CA ARG A 75 -0.41 -18.88 -8.63
C ARG A 75 -0.77 -17.50 -9.18
N ARG A 76 -0.59 -16.43 -8.40
CA ARG A 76 -0.91 -15.07 -8.84
C ARG A 76 -0.23 -14.79 -10.19
N PRO A 77 -0.95 -14.34 -11.21
CA PRO A 77 -0.34 -13.92 -12.47
C PRO A 77 0.57 -12.73 -12.19
N VAL A 78 1.88 -12.97 -12.21
CA VAL A 78 2.88 -11.92 -12.22
C VAL A 78 2.93 -11.40 -13.63
N SER A 79 2.56 -10.13 -13.85
CA SER A 79 2.77 -9.50 -15.16
C SER A 79 4.25 -9.59 -15.49
N THR A 80 4.62 -10.31 -16.54
CA THR A 80 6.00 -10.46 -17.03
C THR A 80 6.67 -9.09 -17.19
N GLY A 81 5.92 -8.07 -17.61
CA GLY A 81 6.44 -6.70 -17.70
C GLY A 81 6.85 -6.03 -16.36
N ARG A 82 6.42 -6.56 -15.21
CA ARG A 82 6.81 -6.12 -13.87
C ARG A 82 7.88 -7.01 -13.24
N THR A 83 8.36 -8.05 -13.92
CA THR A 83 9.54 -8.80 -13.51
C THR A 83 10.81 -8.14 -14.07
N ARG A 84 11.93 -8.36 -13.40
CA ARG A 84 13.25 -7.92 -13.91
C ARG A 84 13.58 -8.55 -15.26
N GLU A 85 13.12 -9.78 -15.48
CA GLU A 85 13.29 -10.53 -16.74
C GLU A 85 12.50 -9.88 -17.87
N GLY A 86 11.20 -9.62 -17.70
CA GLY A 86 10.41 -8.95 -18.73
C GLY A 86 10.76 -7.47 -18.92
N ALA A 87 11.42 -6.82 -17.94
CA ALA A 87 12.02 -5.50 -18.15
C ALA A 87 13.25 -5.56 -19.07
N ARG A 88 14.04 -6.64 -19.00
CA ARG A 88 15.17 -6.89 -19.90
C ARG A 88 14.71 -7.26 -21.31
N ASP A 89 13.67 -8.07 -21.43
CA ASP A 89 13.10 -8.44 -22.73
C ASP A 89 12.54 -7.22 -23.48
N ARG A 90 11.92 -6.26 -22.77
CA ARG A 90 11.51 -4.98 -23.39
C ARG A 90 12.71 -4.15 -23.86
N ALA A 91 13.74 -4.01 -23.04
CA ALA A 91 14.94 -3.26 -23.41
C ALA A 91 15.65 -3.85 -24.63
N CYS A 92 15.62 -5.19 -24.79
CA CYS A 92 16.15 -5.88 -25.96
C CYS A 92 15.24 -5.80 -27.20
N GLY A 93 13.92 -5.69 -27.01
CA GLY A 93 12.94 -5.54 -28.08
C GLY A 93 12.84 -4.11 -28.64
N GLU A 94 13.13 -3.10 -27.83
CA GLU A 94 13.03 -1.67 -28.21
C GLU A 94 14.28 -1.17 -28.96
N SER A 95 15.40 -1.88 -28.92
CA SER A 95 16.61 -1.55 -29.69
C SER A 95 16.54 -1.93 -31.18
N THR A 96 15.44 -2.51 -31.67
CA THR A 96 15.34 -3.08 -33.03
C THR A 96 14.32 -2.37 -33.94
N THR A 97 13.70 -1.26 -33.52
CA THR A 97 12.88 -0.45 -34.43
C THR A 97 13.70 0.70 -35.02
N PRO A 98 14.26 0.57 -36.25
CA PRO A 98 14.71 1.74 -36.98
C PRO A 98 13.46 2.57 -37.29
N ARG A 99 13.44 3.79 -36.76
CA ARG A 99 12.41 4.78 -37.06
C ARG A 99 12.68 5.30 -38.47
N THR A 100 11.93 4.77 -39.45
CA THR A 100 11.90 5.27 -40.83
C THR A 100 11.11 6.57 -40.93
#